data_AF-A0A3B7MRF1-F1
#
_entry.id   AF-A0A3B7MRF1-F1
#
_cell.length_a   1.000
_cell.length_b   1.000
_cell.length_c   1.000
_cell.angle_alpha   90.00
_cell.angle_beta   90.00
_cell.angle_gamma   90.00
#
_symmetry.space_group_name_H-M   'P 1'
#
loop_
_entity.id
_entity.type
_entity.pdbx_description
1 polymer ?
#
loop_
_entity_poly.entity_id
_entity_poly.type
_entity_poly.pdbx_seq_one_letter_code
_entity_poly.pdbx_strand_id
1 'polypeptide(L)'
;MLLYFYTEKQYEKNLFASMAAYLRDSTPVNNSSFADTEDSLLIRSVSLVHHLGERRIEVFGQHPVKGITAKYVQPVSIDLMTGQGACGSYAYVLGRLLQEMNMEVRLPQMTVANQNAGHILVEAKASYGWVVLDASYSTVFRKQNGQLASFADVQSDWAYYQKQVPPNYDMAYRYEGVRYTNWDKVPLLMPLLKNVMYWTMGKEKTDGYSLRTLGLKKYNVLFNITLGAYLLVMLFSINVYIKAKRKATAARVKAFTHDNRSTALPA
;
A
#
# COMPACT_ATOMS: atom_id res chain seq x y z
N MET A 1 -21.39 4.32 4.70
CA MET A 1 -19.95 4.02 4.91
C MET A 1 -19.46 2.86 4.04
N LEU A 2 -20.01 1.63 4.14
CA LEU A 2 -19.57 0.50 3.30
C LEU A 2 -19.67 0.78 1.78
N LEU A 3 -20.82 1.26 1.32
CA LEU A 3 -21.03 1.62 -0.08
C LEU A 3 -20.04 2.70 -0.55
N TYR A 4 -19.76 3.69 0.29
CA TYR A 4 -18.78 4.74 0.00
C TYR A 4 -17.37 4.16 -0.19
N PHE A 5 -16.86 3.37 0.76
CA PHE A 5 -15.54 2.77 0.59
C PHE A 5 -15.46 1.77 -0.56
N TYR A 6 -16.56 1.08 -0.87
CA TYR A 6 -16.64 0.20 -2.04
C TYR A 6 -16.53 0.99 -3.36
N THR A 7 -17.29 2.07 -3.48
CA THR A 7 -17.27 2.93 -4.68
C THR A 7 -15.90 3.60 -4.88
N GLU A 8 -15.33 4.17 -3.83
CA GLU A 8 -13.97 4.75 -3.84
C GLU A 8 -12.88 3.72 -4.17
N LYS A 9 -12.97 2.51 -3.61
CA LYS A 9 -12.08 1.39 -3.95
C LYS A 9 -12.17 1.06 -5.44
N GLN A 10 -13.38 0.99 -5.99
CA GLN A 10 -13.57 0.65 -7.41
C GLN A 10 -13.08 1.77 -8.32
N TYR A 11 -13.32 3.03 -7.95
CA TYR A 11 -12.79 4.20 -8.64
C TYR A 11 -11.26 4.16 -8.72
N GLU A 12 -10.57 4.01 -7.59
CA GLU A 12 -9.11 3.97 -7.55
C GLU A 12 -8.58 2.75 -8.33
N LYS A 13 -9.22 1.58 -8.22
CA LYS A 13 -8.86 0.41 -9.03
C LYS A 13 -8.95 0.71 -10.52
N ASN A 14 -10.07 1.25 -11.00
CA ASN A 14 -10.28 1.55 -12.41
C ASN A 14 -9.27 2.59 -12.92
N LEU A 15 -8.96 3.61 -12.11
CA LEU A 15 -7.97 4.63 -12.45
C LEU A 15 -6.59 4.03 -12.71
N PHE A 16 -6.09 3.19 -11.80
CA PHE A 16 -4.80 2.52 -11.98
C PHE A 16 -4.84 1.45 -13.08
N ALA A 17 -5.97 0.79 -13.30
CA ALA A 17 -6.14 -0.15 -14.40
C ALA A 17 -6.04 0.56 -15.77
N SER A 18 -6.60 1.77 -15.91
CA SER A 18 -6.45 2.59 -17.12
C SER A 18 -5.01 3.01 -17.35
N MET A 19 -4.26 3.38 -16.31
CA MET A 19 -2.82 3.67 -16.42
C MET A 19 -2.01 2.45 -16.83
N ALA A 20 -2.30 1.29 -16.26
CA ALA A 20 -1.66 0.03 -16.60
C ALA A 20 -1.97 -0.38 -18.05
N ALA A 21 -3.21 -0.19 -18.52
CA ALA A 21 -3.59 -0.42 -19.91
C ALA A 21 -2.80 0.50 -20.86
N TYR A 22 -2.74 1.80 -20.57
CA TYR A 22 -1.94 2.75 -21.35
C TYR A 22 -0.47 2.31 -21.50
N LEU A 23 0.16 1.81 -20.44
CA LEU A 23 1.56 1.34 -20.48
C LEU A 23 1.76 0.03 -21.28
N ARG A 24 0.74 -0.81 -21.35
CA ARG A 24 0.73 -2.07 -22.12
C ARG A 24 0.41 -1.83 -23.59
N ASP A 25 -0.43 -0.85 -23.88
CA ASP A 25 -0.85 -0.52 -25.25
C ASP A 25 0.16 0.42 -25.95
N SER A 26 0.91 1.22 -25.18
CA SER A 26 1.99 2.08 -25.71
C SER A 26 3.27 1.31 -26.07
N THR A 27 3.18 -0.01 -26.23
CA THR A 27 4.31 -0.87 -26.58
C THR A 27 4.48 -0.86 -28.11
N PRO A 28 5.64 -0.43 -28.66
CA PRO A 28 5.85 -0.46 -30.10
C PRO A 28 5.75 -1.90 -30.61
N VAL A 29 4.83 -2.14 -31.56
CA VAL A 29 4.61 -3.45 -32.24
C VAL A 29 5.80 -3.85 -33.14
N ASN A 30 6.91 -3.11 -33.10
CA ASN A 30 8.07 -3.36 -33.93
C ASN A 30 9.12 -4.15 -33.16
N ASN A 31 9.13 -5.48 -33.39
CA ASN A 31 10.22 -6.48 -33.34
C ASN A 31 11.58 -6.08 -32.72
N SER A 32 11.58 -5.39 -31.59
CA SER A 32 12.76 -5.11 -30.79
C SER A 32 12.55 -5.85 -29.48
N SER A 33 13.43 -6.80 -29.19
CA SER A 33 13.39 -7.62 -27.99
C SER A 33 13.39 -6.82 -26.68
N PHE A 34 13.67 -5.52 -26.73
CA PHE A 34 13.62 -4.57 -25.62
C PHE A 34 12.25 -3.88 -25.40
N ALA A 35 11.34 -3.87 -26.38
CA ALA A 35 10.04 -3.20 -26.23
C ALA A 35 9.11 -3.93 -25.26
N ASP A 36 9.24 -5.26 -25.16
CA ASP A 36 8.36 -6.15 -24.40
C ASP A 36 8.99 -6.71 -23.11
N THR A 37 10.13 -6.19 -22.67
CA THR A 37 10.76 -6.68 -21.43
C THR A 37 10.11 -6.08 -20.20
N GLU A 38 10.16 -6.86 -19.11
CA GLU A 38 9.82 -6.42 -17.76
C GLU A 38 10.51 -5.08 -17.40
N ASP A 39 11.78 -4.93 -17.74
CA ASP A 39 12.55 -3.69 -17.54
C ASP A 39 11.94 -2.49 -18.28
N SER A 40 11.51 -2.70 -19.53
CA SER A 40 10.88 -1.65 -20.34
C SER A 40 9.59 -1.15 -19.68
N LEU A 41 8.77 -2.08 -19.18
CA LEU A 41 7.55 -1.75 -18.45
C LEU A 41 7.84 -0.94 -17.17
N LEU A 42 8.86 -1.34 -16.40
CA LEU A 42 9.26 -0.64 -15.18
C LEU A 42 9.76 0.79 -15.48
N ILE A 43 10.59 0.95 -16.51
CA ILE A 43 11.13 2.26 -16.93
C ILE A 43 10.00 3.17 -17.40
N ARG A 44 9.11 2.68 -18.27
CA ARG A 44 7.95 3.46 -18.73
C ARG A 44 7.04 3.84 -17.57
N SER A 45 6.88 2.97 -16.56
CA SER A 45 6.11 3.27 -15.35
C SER A 45 6.74 4.40 -14.54
N VAL A 46 8.05 4.37 -14.33
CA VAL A 46 8.82 5.43 -13.66
C VAL A 46 8.63 6.76 -14.38
N SER A 47 8.83 6.79 -15.71
CA SER A 47 8.70 8.00 -16.51
C SER A 47 7.27 8.54 -16.56
N LEU A 48 6.26 7.66 -16.68
CA LEU A 48 4.85 8.07 -16.65
C LEU A 48 4.47 8.73 -15.33
N VAL A 49 4.85 8.10 -14.21
CA VAL A 49 4.53 8.64 -12.88
C VAL A 49 5.25 9.96 -12.63
N HIS A 50 6.52 10.06 -13.03
CA HIS A 50 7.27 11.33 -12.98
C HIS A 50 6.55 12.42 -13.78
N HIS A 51 6.24 12.14 -15.05
CA HIS A 51 5.59 13.08 -15.95
C HIS A 51 4.23 13.57 -15.41
N LEU A 52 3.39 12.66 -14.92
CA LEU A 52 2.10 13.01 -14.34
C LEU A 52 2.26 13.84 -13.06
N GLY A 53 3.24 13.52 -12.22
CA GLY A 53 3.54 14.28 -11.01
C GLY A 53 3.92 15.72 -11.31
N GLU A 54 4.93 15.93 -12.16
CA GLU A 54 5.41 17.27 -12.54
C GLU A 54 4.27 18.14 -13.10
N ARG A 55 3.52 17.62 -14.08
CA ARG A 55 2.40 18.35 -14.72
C ARG A 55 1.29 18.72 -13.76
N ARG A 56 1.06 17.90 -12.73
CA ARG A 56 -0.03 18.14 -11.78
C ARG A 56 0.39 19.02 -10.62
N ILE A 57 1.66 19.00 -10.21
CA ILE A 57 2.21 19.97 -9.25
C ILE A 57 2.11 21.38 -9.81
N GLU A 58 2.33 21.58 -11.13
CA GLU A 58 2.13 22.87 -11.80
C GLU A 58 0.72 23.44 -11.59
N VAL A 59 -0.30 22.57 -11.55
CA VAL A 59 -1.72 22.97 -11.45
C VAL A 59 -2.20 23.03 -9.99
N PHE A 60 -1.91 21.99 -9.20
CA PHE A 60 -2.47 21.77 -7.87
C PHE A 60 -1.49 22.12 -6.73
N GLY A 61 -0.21 22.36 -7.02
CA GLY A 61 0.82 22.65 -6.02
C GLY A 61 0.47 23.87 -5.17
N GLN A 62 -0.04 24.94 -5.79
CA GLN A 62 -0.46 26.17 -5.12
C GLN A 62 -1.89 26.10 -4.54
N HIS A 63 -2.67 25.11 -4.96
CA HIS A 63 -4.08 24.94 -4.59
C HIS A 63 -4.34 23.53 -4.07
N PRO A 64 -3.81 23.19 -2.86
CA PRO A 64 -3.99 21.88 -2.27
C PRO A 64 -5.45 21.50 -2.16
N VAL A 65 -5.75 20.25 -2.52
CA VAL A 65 -7.07 19.68 -2.30
C VAL A 65 -7.32 19.59 -0.80
N LYS A 66 -8.36 20.29 -0.34
CA LYS A 66 -8.77 20.35 1.06
C LYS A 66 -9.91 19.38 1.32
N GLY A 67 -10.01 18.88 2.55
CA GLY A 67 -11.13 18.05 2.98
C GLY A 67 -10.71 16.91 3.91
N ILE A 68 -11.69 16.21 4.45
CA ILE A 68 -11.47 15.09 5.39
C ILE A 68 -10.66 13.97 4.71
N THR A 69 -10.98 13.65 3.45
CA THR A 69 -10.26 12.64 2.67
C THR A 69 -8.80 13.02 2.46
N ALA A 70 -8.52 14.26 2.06
CA ALA A 70 -7.16 14.77 1.88
C ALA A 70 -6.37 14.87 3.19
N LYS A 71 -7.04 15.19 4.31
CA LYS A 71 -6.37 15.39 5.60
C LYS A 71 -6.09 14.08 6.34
N TYR A 72 -7.04 13.14 6.35
CA TYR A 72 -6.98 11.97 7.22
C TYR A 72 -6.80 10.65 6.49
N VAL A 73 -7.30 10.52 5.25
CA VAL A 73 -7.18 9.27 4.47
C VAL A 73 -5.93 9.33 3.59
N GLN A 74 -5.75 10.42 2.84
CA GLN A 74 -4.67 10.61 1.86
C GLN A 74 -4.58 9.43 0.86
N PRO A 75 -5.65 9.06 0.14
CA PRO A 75 -5.60 7.98 -0.84
C PRO A 75 -4.57 8.28 -1.94
N VAL A 76 -4.07 7.23 -2.59
CA VAL A 76 -3.04 7.37 -3.63
C VAL A 76 -3.59 8.13 -4.85
N SER A 77 -4.92 8.15 -5.05
CA SER A 77 -5.55 9.02 -6.04
C SER A 77 -5.31 10.53 -5.78
N ILE A 78 -5.23 10.96 -4.51
CA ILE A 78 -4.86 12.34 -4.16
C ILE A 78 -3.37 12.58 -4.37
N ASP A 79 -2.51 11.61 -4.04
CA ASP A 79 -1.08 11.67 -4.37
C ASP A 79 -0.86 11.82 -5.88
N LEU A 80 -1.56 11.00 -6.67
CA LEU A 80 -1.56 11.06 -8.13
C LEU A 80 -2.11 12.39 -8.65
N MET A 81 -3.09 13.00 -7.98
CA MET A 81 -3.67 14.28 -8.40
C MET A 81 -2.79 15.48 -8.06
N THR A 82 -2.09 15.46 -6.93
CA THR A 82 -1.50 16.67 -6.37
C THR A 82 0.02 16.67 -6.31
N GLY A 83 0.66 15.50 -6.25
CA GLY A 83 2.11 15.39 -6.04
C GLY A 83 2.61 16.00 -4.72
N GLN A 84 1.72 16.35 -3.78
CA GLN A 84 2.07 17.19 -2.62
C GLN A 84 2.84 16.48 -1.50
N GLY A 85 2.96 15.15 -1.54
CA GLY A 85 3.77 14.37 -0.60
C GLY A 85 5.24 14.24 -0.98
N ALA A 86 5.75 15.13 -1.85
CA ALA A 86 7.10 15.09 -2.41
C ALA A 86 7.41 13.68 -2.97
N CYS A 87 8.62 13.17 -2.75
CA CYS A 87 9.04 11.83 -3.20
C CYS A 87 8.11 10.70 -2.74
N GLY A 88 7.46 10.86 -1.58
CA GLY A 88 6.48 9.89 -1.07
C GLY A 88 5.30 9.69 -2.01
N SER A 89 4.74 10.78 -2.58
CA SER A 89 3.62 10.67 -3.51
C SER A 89 4.02 9.93 -4.79
N TYR A 90 5.17 10.26 -5.39
CA TYR A 90 5.68 9.56 -6.58
C TYR A 90 5.87 8.06 -6.29
N ALA A 91 6.48 7.72 -5.16
CA ALA A 91 6.69 6.33 -4.77
C ALA A 91 5.37 5.57 -4.50
N TYR A 92 4.36 6.21 -3.90
CA TYR A 92 3.08 5.57 -3.64
C TYR A 92 2.28 5.34 -4.91
N VAL A 93 2.27 6.31 -5.81
CA VAL A 93 1.63 6.20 -7.13
C VAL A 93 2.29 5.11 -7.95
N LEU A 94 3.63 5.11 -8.05
CA LEU A 94 4.37 4.06 -8.75
C LEU A 94 4.12 2.69 -8.12
N GLY A 95 4.26 2.55 -6.79
CA GLY A 95 4.00 1.29 -6.10
C GLY A 95 2.58 0.76 -6.34
N ARG A 96 1.56 1.63 -6.32
CA ARG A 96 0.17 1.24 -6.56
C ARG A 96 -0.09 0.83 -8.01
N LEU A 97 0.56 1.51 -8.96
CA LEU A 97 0.51 1.17 -10.40
C LEU A 97 1.13 -0.21 -10.66
N LEU A 98 2.33 -0.45 -10.13
CA LEU A 98 3.01 -1.75 -10.27
C LEU A 98 2.20 -2.88 -9.61
N GLN A 99 1.56 -2.64 -8.46
CA GLN A 99 0.62 -3.60 -7.86
C GLN A 99 -0.60 -3.91 -8.75
N GLU A 100 -1.07 -2.95 -9.55
CA GLU A 100 -2.16 -3.21 -10.52
C GLU A 100 -1.68 -4.12 -11.66
N MET A 101 -0.39 -4.07 -11.98
CA MET A 101 0.26 -4.95 -12.94
C MET A 101 0.72 -6.28 -12.34
N ASN A 102 0.27 -6.62 -11.13
CA ASN A 102 0.63 -7.83 -10.38
C ASN A 102 2.13 -7.98 -10.06
N MET A 103 2.86 -6.86 -9.97
CA MET A 103 4.26 -6.86 -9.54
C MET A 103 4.35 -6.76 -8.02
N GLU A 104 5.24 -7.55 -7.43
CA GLU A 104 5.57 -7.42 -6.01
C GLU A 104 6.39 -6.16 -5.81
N VAL A 105 6.01 -5.35 -4.82
CA VAL A 105 6.67 -4.08 -4.53
C VAL A 105 6.95 -3.91 -3.06
N ARG A 106 8.00 -3.16 -2.75
CA ARG A 106 8.31 -2.62 -1.43
C ARG A 106 8.71 -1.15 -1.53
N LEU A 107 8.58 -0.42 -0.43
CA LEU A 107 8.83 1.03 -0.39
C LEU A 107 10.05 1.32 0.49
N PRO A 108 11.27 1.24 -0.06
CA PRO A 108 12.49 1.65 0.62
C PRO A 108 12.34 3.06 1.22
N GLN A 109 12.70 3.20 2.50
CA GLN A 109 12.89 4.48 3.16
C GLN A 109 14.39 4.68 3.31
N MET A 110 14.96 5.49 2.43
CA MET A 110 16.40 5.74 2.45
C MET A 110 16.78 6.60 3.65
N THR A 111 17.94 6.30 4.22
CA THR A 111 18.59 7.13 5.23
C THR A 111 19.36 8.24 4.53
N VAL A 112 19.05 9.50 4.88
CA VAL A 112 19.71 10.69 4.34
C VAL A 112 20.18 11.52 5.53
N ALA A 113 21.47 11.86 5.59
CA ALA A 113 22.06 12.63 6.69
C ALA A 113 21.69 12.07 8.10
N ASN A 114 21.83 10.75 8.28
CA ASN A 114 21.44 10.01 9.49
C ASN A 114 19.95 10.04 9.87
N GLN A 115 19.09 10.61 9.02
CA GLN A 115 17.64 10.60 9.20
C GLN A 115 17.02 9.50 8.32
N ASN A 116 16.29 8.60 8.96
CA ASN A 116 15.55 7.57 8.24
C ASN A 116 14.36 8.19 7.48
N ALA A 117 14.05 7.65 6.30
CA ALA A 117 12.97 8.13 5.43
C ALA A 117 13.18 9.57 4.91
N GLY A 118 14.44 9.96 4.68
CA GLY A 118 14.76 11.23 4.00
C GLY A 118 14.37 11.22 2.51
N HIS A 119 14.32 10.03 1.90
CA HIS A 119 13.75 9.82 0.57
C HIS A 119 13.00 8.49 0.52
N ILE A 120 11.93 8.41 -0.25
CA ILE A 120 11.14 7.18 -0.41
C ILE A 120 11.19 6.76 -1.87
N LEU A 121 11.56 5.50 -2.08
CA LEU A 121 11.71 4.89 -3.40
C LEU A 121 10.68 3.76 -3.57
N VAL A 122 10.70 3.14 -4.75
CA VAL A 122 10.04 1.84 -4.98
C VAL A 122 11.10 0.82 -5.31
N GLU A 123 10.99 -0.36 -4.74
CA GLU A 123 11.62 -1.54 -5.30
C GLU A 123 10.54 -2.47 -5.84
N ALA A 124 10.74 -2.97 -7.06
CA ALA A 124 9.89 -3.95 -7.71
C ALA A 124 10.63 -5.28 -7.84
N LYS A 125 9.92 -6.39 -7.71
CA LYS A 125 10.49 -7.71 -7.94
C LYS A 125 10.46 -8.02 -9.43
N ALA A 126 11.64 -7.97 -10.05
CA ALA A 126 11.87 -8.49 -11.38
C ALA A 126 12.25 -9.98 -11.33
N SER A 127 12.21 -10.64 -12.49
CA SER A 127 12.61 -12.03 -12.71
C SER A 127 14.02 -12.37 -12.18
N TYR A 128 14.93 -11.40 -12.18
CA TYR A 128 16.33 -11.54 -11.72
C TYR A 128 16.61 -10.92 -10.35
N GLY A 129 15.59 -10.42 -9.64
CA GLY A 129 15.78 -9.86 -8.30
C GLY A 129 14.99 -8.59 -8.03
N TRP A 130 15.29 -7.94 -6.92
CA TRP A 130 14.72 -6.62 -6.62
C TRP A 130 15.43 -5.56 -7.45
N VAL A 131 14.68 -4.59 -7.97
CA VAL A 131 15.22 -3.46 -8.73
C VAL A 131 14.69 -2.16 -8.15
N VAL A 132 15.56 -1.16 -8.01
CA VAL A 132 15.22 0.13 -7.39
C VAL A 132 14.82 1.15 -8.44
N LEU A 133 13.74 1.88 -8.15
CA LEU A 133 13.05 2.77 -9.06
C LEU A 133 12.78 4.10 -8.34
N ASP A 134 13.16 5.22 -8.96
CA ASP A 134 12.94 6.57 -8.44
C ASP A 134 12.09 7.40 -9.41
N ALA A 135 10.76 7.40 -9.18
CA ALA A 135 9.85 8.23 -9.96
C ALA A 135 9.95 9.73 -9.65
N SER A 136 10.59 10.14 -8.56
CA SER A 136 10.73 11.57 -8.24
C SER A 136 11.69 12.25 -9.21
N TYR A 137 12.70 11.52 -9.69
CA TYR A 137 13.71 12.00 -10.63
C TYR A 137 13.66 11.27 -11.99
N SER A 138 12.59 10.53 -12.27
CA SER A 138 12.50 9.62 -13.44
C SER A 138 13.76 8.75 -13.64
N THR A 139 14.33 8.26 -12.54
CA THR A 139 15.64 7.59 -12.53
C THR A 139 15.49 6.10 -12.28
N VAL A 140 16.23 5.32 -13.07
CA VAL A 140 16.53 3.91 -12.85
C VAL A 140 18.03 3.71 -12.98
N PHE A 141 18.56 2.69 -12.32
CA PHE A 141 19.98 2.36 -12.40
C PHE A 141 20.19 1.08 -13.18
N ARG A 142 21.20 1.05 -14.03
CA ARG A 142 21.61 -0.12 -14.81
C ARG A 142 22.96 -0.62 -14.35
N LYS A 143 23.06 -1.93 -14.15
CA LYS A 143 24.33 -2.64 -13.96
C LYS A 143 25.11 -2.67 -15.27
N GLN A 144 26.38 -3.04 -15.19
CA GLN A 144 27.25 -3.22 -16.37
C GLN A 144 26.71 -4.24 -17.38
N ASN A 145 25.97 -5.26 -16.92
CA ASN A 145 25.34 -6.27 -17.77
C ASN A 145 24.01 -5.81 -18.41
N GLY A 146 23.60 -4.55 -18.20
CA GLY A 146 22.38 -3.96 -18.76
C GLY A 146 21.11 -4.15 -17.93
N GLN A 147 21.08 -5.08 -16.97
CA GLN A 147 19.94 -5.29 -16.05
C GLN A 147 19.75 -4.09 -15.12
N LEU A 148 18.53 -3.90 -14.61
CA LEU A 148 18.29 -2.89 -13.59
C LEU A 148 18.97 -3.28 -12.26
N ALA A 149 19.43 -2.27 -11.53
CA ALA A 149 20.13 -2.45 -10.27
C ALA A 149 19.15 -2.49 -9.08
N SER A 150 19.48 -3.27 -8.05
CA SER A 150 18.80 -3.26 -6.76
C SER A 150 19.30 -2.10 -5.89
N PHE A 151 18.62 -1.82 -4.77
CA PHE A 151 19.13 -0.84 -3.80
C PHE A 151 20.54 -1.22 -3.32
N ALA A 152 20.80 -2.50 -3.06
CA ALA A 152 22.08 -3.00 -2.57
C ALA A 152 23.21 -2.86 -3.62
N ASP A 153 22.88 -3.00 -4.91
CA ASP A 153 23.84 -2.75 -5.98
C ASP A 153 24.24 -1.26 -5.98
N VAL A 154 23.25 -0.36 -5.92
CA VAL A 154 23.50 1.10 -5.92
C VAL A 154 24.29 1.54 -4.69
N GLN A 155 23.95 0.99 -3.53
CA GLN A 155 24.66 1.23 -2.27
C GLN A 155 26.13 0.78 -2.30
N SER A 156 26.43 -0.35 -2.97
CA SER A 156 27.78 -0.90 -2.97
C SER A 156 28.76 -0.19 -3.91
N ASP A 157 28.27 0.49 -4.95
CA ASP A 157 29.10 1.25 -5.89
C ASP A 157 28.43 2.58 -6.32
N TRP A 158 28.16 3.45 -5.35
CA TRP A 158 27.57 4.77 -5.64
C TRP A 158 28.41 5.57 -6.65
N ALA A 159 29.74 5.42 -6.65
CA ALA A 159 30.63 6.14 -7.55
C ALA A 159 30.36 5.81 -9.04
N TYR A 160 30.00 4.56 -9.35
CA TYR A 160 29.55 4.15 -10.67
C TYR A 160 28.12 4.67 -10.97
N TYR A 161 27.18 4.46 -10.04
CA TYR A 161 25.76 4.72 -10.30
C TYR A 161 25.39 6.21 -10.30
N GLN A 162 26.08 7.06 -9.54
CA GLN A 162 25.83 8.51 -9.51
C GLN A 162 26.01 9.18 -10.87
N LYS A 163 26.70 8.53 -11.82
CA LYS A 163 26.86 9.04 -13.20
C LYS A 163 25.59 8.89 -14.04
N GLN A 164 24.61 8.11 -13.56
CA GLN A 164 23.35 7.82 -14.27
C GLN A 164 22.20 8.73 -13.82
N VAL A 165 22.40 9.56 -12.78
CA VAL A 165 21.36 10.45 -12.26
C VAL A 165 21.23 11.72 -13.11
N PRO A 166 20.05 12.36 -13.16
CA PRO A 166 19.87 13.61 -13.90
C PRO A 166 20.61 14.79 -13.22
N PRO A 167 20.86 15.90 -13.93
CA PRO A 167 21.59 17.05 -13.39
C PRO A 167 20.97 17.68 -12.13
N ASN A 168 19.66 17.54 -11.94
CA ASN A 168 18.92 18.08 -10.80
C ASN A 168 18.76 17.09 -9.64
N TYR A 169 19.43 15.92 -9.70
CA TYR A 169 19.36 14.93 -8.62
C TYR A 169 19.99 15.46 -7.33
N ASP A 170 19.32 15.29 -6.20
CA ASP A 170 19.87 15.63 -4.89
C ASP A 170 20.98 14.63 -4.51
N MET A 171 22.24 15.08 -4.52
CA MET A 171 23.39 14.22 -4.23
C MET A 171 23.49 13.78 -2.75
N ALA A 172 22.61 14.26 -1.86
CA ALA A 172 22.42 13.66 -0.55
C ALA A 172 21.77 12.27 -0.63
N TYR A 173 21.09 11.95 -1.74
CA TYR A 173 20.42 10.67 -1.99
C TYR A 173 21.37 9.59 -2.49
N ARG A 174 22.40 9.28 -1.68
CA ARG A 174 23.52 8.40 -2.03
C ARG A 174 23.42 6.96 -1.52
N TYR A 175 22.21 6.49 -1.24
CA TYR A 175 21.91 5.07 -0.94
C TYR A 175 22.63 4.48 0.29
N GLU A 176 22.96 5.29 1.31
CA GLU A 176 23.77 4.86 2.46
C GLU A 176 23.10 3.82 3.37
N GLY A 177 21.78 3.80 3.39
CA GLY A 177 21.01 2.90 4.22
C GLY A 177 19.54 2.91 3.86
N VAL A 178 18.86 1.84 4.25
CA VAL A 178 17.44 1.63 3.95
C VAL A 178 16.75 0.97 5.13
N ARG A 179 15.51 1.37 5.40
CA ARG A 179 14.53 0.53 6.09
C ARG A 179 13.26 0.38 5.26
N TYR A 180 12.59 -0.75 5.39
CA TYR A 180 11.33 -1.00 4.69
C TYR A 180 10.11 -0.72 5.56
N THR A 181 10.24 -0.97 6.87
CA THR A 181 9.20 -0.70 7.86
C THR A 181 9.79 0.05 9.04
N ASN A 182 9.09 1.10 9.49
CA ASN A 182 9.40 1.74 10.76
C ASN A 182 8.71 0.96 11.90
N TRP A 183 9.42 -0.03 12.41
CA TRP A 183 8.95 -0.91 13.48
C TRP A 183 8.83 -0.23 14.84
N ASP A 184 9.26 1.03 14.96
CA ASP A 184 9.18 1.83 16.18
C ASP A 184 8.09 2.92 16.08
N LYS A 185 7.33 2.94 14.98
CA LYS A 185 6.33 3.99 14.72
C LYS A 185 5.20 4.00 15.76
N VAL A 186 4.75 2.83 16.19
CA VAL A 186 3.75 2.68 17.25
C VAL A 186 4.43 1.90 18.37
N PRO A 187 4.75 2.57 19.50
CA PRO A 187 5.38 1.90 20.64
C PRO A 187 4.59 0.66 21.05
N LEU A 188 5.30 -0.37 21.54
CA LEU A 188 4.77 -1.67 21.97
C LEU A 188 4.19 -2.56 20.85
N LEU A 189 3.28 -2.05 20.03
CA LEU A 189 2.56 -2.86 19.03
C LEU A 189 3.45 -3.28 17.85
N MET A 190 4.19 -2.33 17.26
CA MET A 190 5.01 -2.63 16.08
C MET A 190 6.24 -3.50 16.44
N PRO A 191 6.94 -3.31 17.58
CA PRO A 191 8.01 -4.22 17.99
C PRO A 191 7.49 -5.63 18.29
N LEU A 192 6.32 -5.77 18.92
CA LEU A 192 5.68 -7.06 19.15
C LEU A 192 5.37 -7.78 17.83
N LEU A 193 4.76 -7.06 16.87
CA LEU A 193 4.49 -7.59 15.54
C LEU A 193 5.80 -8.01 14.84
N LYS A 194 6.86 -7.20 14.95
CA LYS A 194 8.18 -7.53 14.41
C LYS A 194 8.72 -8.85 14.96
N ASN A 195 8.62 -9.06 16.28
CA ASN A 195 9.09 -10.29 16.92
C ASN A 195 8.28 -11.52 16.49
N VAL A 196 6.97 -11.39 16.35
CA VAL A 196 6.12 -12.47 15.80
C VAL A 196 6.52 -12.79 14.36
N MET A 197 6.79 -11.76 13.54
CA MET A 197 7.27 -11.96 12.17
C MET A 197 8.66 -12.60 12.14
N TYR A 198 9.60 -12.16 12.99
CA TYR A 198 10.90 -12.82 13.11
C TYR A 198 10.79 -14.31 13.42
N TRP A 199 9.91 -14.68 14.35
CA TRP A 199 9.68 -16.09 14.70
C TRP A 199 9.05 -16.89 13.56
N THR A 200 8.13 -16.30 12.79
CA THR A 200 7.37 -17.02 11.74
C THR A 200 8.08 -17.08 10.40
N MET A 201 8.74 -16.01 9.96
CA MET A 201 9.32 -15.90 8.60
C MET A 201 10.82 -15.63 8.59
N GLY A 202 11.46 -15.47 9.75
CA GLY A 202 12.88 -15.18 9.89
C GLY A 202 13.21 -13.69 9.80
N LYS A 203 14.41 -13.35 10.28
CA LYS A 203 14.89 -11.96 10.40
C LYS A 203 15.02 -11.26 9.06
N GLU A 204 15.69 -11.89 8.10
CA GLU A 204 15.96 -11.32 6.78
C GLU A 204 14.68 -10.93 6.03
N LYS A 205 13.70 -11.84 5.96
CA LYS A 205 12.40 -11.56 5.31
C LYS A 205 11.62 -10.46 6.02
N THR A 206 11.65 -10.46 7.36
CA THR A 206 10.94 -9.45 8.16
C THR A 206 11.55 -8.06 7.99
N ASP A 207 12.88 -7.94 8.01
CA ASP A 207 13.58 -6.66 7.84
C ASP A 207 13.38 -6.11 6.42
N GLY A 208 13.27 -7.00 5.41
CA GLY A 208 12.91 -6.65 4.03
C GLY A 208 11.42 -6.37 3.79
N TYR A 209 10.55 -6.60 4.78
CA TYR A 209 9.10 -6.44 4.63
C TYR A 209 8.68 -4.98 4.75
N SER A 210 7.85 -4.50 3.82
CA SER A 210 7.37 -3.12 3.77
C SER A 210 5.88 -3.04 4.09
N LEU A 211 5.50 -2.89 5.37
CA LEU A 211 4.08 -2.77 5.78
C LEU A 211 3.32 -1.64 5.06
N ARG A 212 4.05 -0.61 4.61
CA ARG A 212 3.47 0.53 3.91
C ARG A 212 2.80 0.14 2.58
N THR A 213 3.19 -0.97 1.96
CA THR A 213 2.59 -1.45 0.69
C THR A 213 1.14 -1.91 0.88
N LEU A 214 0.79 -2.38 2.09
CA LEU A 214 -0.59 -2.70 2.46
C LEU A 214 -1.47 -1.44 2.46
N GLY A 215 -0.86 -0.30 2.80
CA GLY A 215 -1.49 1.02 2.81
C GLY A 215 -1.61 1.68 1.43
N LEU A 216 -1.15 1.05 0.34
CA LEU A 216 -1.33 1.59 -1.01
C LEU A 216 -2.77 1.45 -1.51
N LYS A 217 -3.54 0.51 -0.97
CA LYS A 217 -4.97 0.30 -1.29
C LYS A 217 -5.84 0.76 -0.13
N LYS A 218 -5.72 2.03 0.29
CA LYS A 218 -6.34 2.56 1.53
C LYS A 218 -7.84 2.30 1.60
N TYR A 219 -8.57 2.55 0.52
CA TYR A 219 -10.01 2.30 0.48
C TYR A 219 -10.37 0.82 0.59
N ASN A 220 -9.53 -0.09 0.08
CA ASN A 220 -9.71 -1.52 0.30
C ASN A 220 -9.52 -1.90 1.78
N VAL A 221 -8.50 -1.33 2.43
CA VAL A 221 -8.28 -1.54 3.87
C VAL A 221 -9.46 -1.00 4.68
N LEU A 222 -9.89 0.24 4.43
CA LEU A 222 -11.03 0.86 5.11
C LEU A 222 -12.34 0.11 4.88
N PHE A 223 -12.58 -0.36 3.65
CA PHE A 223 -13.73 -1.20 3.32
C PHE A 223 -13.72 -2.49 4.15
N ASN A 224 -12.59 -3.21 4.18
CA ASN A 224 -12.47 -4.47 4.91
C ASN A 224 -12.62 -4.28 6.43
N ILE A 225 -12.02 -3.23 7.00
CA ILE A 225 -12.18 -2.89 8.42
C ILE A 225 -13.65 -2.60 8.75
N THR A 226 -14.30 -1.76 7.93
CA THR A 226 -15.71 -1.39 8.13
C THR A 226 -16.62 -2.61 8.00
N LEU A 227 -16.32 -3.51 7.04
CA LEU A 227 -17.08 -4.74 6.83
C LEU A 227 -16.92 -5.69 8.02
N GLY A 228 -15.69 -5.88 8.50
CA GLY A 228 -15.43 -6.69 9.69
C GLY A 228 -16.16 -6.15 10.92
N ALA A 229 -16.08 -4.84 11.17
CA ALA A 229 -16.80 -4.21 12.28
C ALA A 229 -18.32 -4.39 12.17
N TYR A 230 -18.88 -4.23 10.97
CA TYR A 230 -20.30 -4.46 10.72
C TYR A 230 -20.73 -5.90 11.01
N LEU A 231 -19.94 -6.88 10.54
CA LEU A 231 -20.21 -8.30 10.79
C LEU A 231 -20.13 -8.63 12.28
N LEU A 232 -19.17 -8.08 13.02
CA LEU A 232 -19.05 -8.28 14.47
C LEU A 232 -20.27 -7.74 15.23
N VAL A 233 -20.73 -6.52 14.91
CA VAL A 233 -21.93 -5.93 15.51
C VAL A 233 -23.17 -6.75 15.17
N MET A 234 -23.29 -7.23 13.94
CA MET A 234 -24.39 -8.09 13.50
C MET A 234 -24.41 -9.40 14.29
N LEU A 235 -23.27 -10.09 14.40
CA LEU A 235 -23.14 -11.33 15.17
C LEU A 235 -23.46 -11.13 16.66
N PHE A 236 -22.99 -10.03 17.24
CA PHE A 236 -23.31 -9.67 18.62
C PHE A 236 -24.81 -9.44 18.81
N SER A 237 -25.44 -8.69 17.90
CA SER A 237 -26.88 -8.39 17.93
C SER A 237 -27.72 -9.66 17.80
N ILE A 238 -27.35 -10.56 16.88
CA ILE A 238 -27.98 -11.87 16.72
C ILE A 238 -27.85 -12.69 18.00
N ASN A 239 -26.67 -12.72 18.63
CA ASN A 239 -26.44 -13.45 19.87
C ASN A 239 -27.30 -12.91 21.02
N VAL A 240 -27.38 -11.59 21.17
CA VAL A 240 -28.26 -10.92 22.15
C VAL A 240 -29.73 -11.27 21.89
N TYR A 241 -30.18 -11.19 20.64
CA TYR A 241 -31.55 -11.53 20.26
C TYR A 241 -31.89 -13.00 20.55
N ILE A 242 -31.00 -13.94 20.19
CA ILE A 242 -31.17 -15.37 20.48
C ILE A 242 -31.25 -15.61 21.99
N LYS A 243 -30.36 -14.98 22.78
CA LYS A 243 -30.37 -15.09 24.25
C LYS A 243 -31.67 -14.52 24.85
N ALA A 244 -32.15 -13.38 24.37
CA ALA A 244 -33.40 -12.78 24.81
C ALA A 244 -34.60 -13.69 24.49
N LYS A 245 -34.67 -14.23 23.27
CA LYS A 245 -35.75 -15.15 22.86
C LYS A 245 -35.73 -16.44 23.68
N ARG A 246 -34.56 -17.04 23.92
CA ARG A 246 -34.41 -18.23 24.78
C ARG A 246 -34.91 -17.96 26.21
N LYS A 247 -34.56 -16.82 26.80
CA LYS A 247 -35.05 -16.42 28.13
C LYS A 247 -36.57 -16.24 28.15
N ALA A 248 -37.15 -15.58 27.14
CA ALA A 248 -38.59 -15.38 27.04
C ALA A 248 -39.36 -16.71 26.88
N THR A 249 -38.86 -17.63 26.03
CA THR A 249 -39.43 -18.97 25.89
C THR A 249 -39.35 -19.74 27.21
N ALA A 250 -38.21 -19.73 27.89
CA ALA A 250 -38.05 -20.40 29.19
C ALA A 250 -39.00 -19.83 30.26
N ALA A 251 -39.20 -18.51 30.31
CA ALA A 251 -40.15 -17.86 31.21
C ALA A 251 -41.60 -18.28 30.92
N ARG A 252 -42.00 -18.35 29.64
CA ARG A 252 -43.32 -18.83 29.23
C ARG A 252 -43.57 -20.29 29.62
N VAL A 253 -42.59 -21.17 29.39
CA VAL A 253 -42.67 -22.58 29.79
C VAL A 253 -42.83 -22.69 31.30
N LYS A 254 -42.04 -21.93 32.08
CA LYS A 254 -42.13 -21.93 33.55
C LYS A 254 -43.50 -21.46 34.06
N ALA A 255 -44.06 -20.40 33.47
CA ALA A 255 -45.40 -19.91 33.82
C ALA A 255 -46.48 -20.96 33.55
N PHE A 256 -46.45 -21.60 32.37
CA PHE A 256 -47.41 -22.66 32.03
C PHE A 256 -47.32 -23.88 32.97
N THR A 257 -46.11 -24.27 33.38
CA THR A 257 -45.94 -25.37 34.35
C THR A 257 -46.40 -25.03 35.77
N HIS A 258 -46.41 -23.75 36.15
CA HIS A 258 -46.84 -23.30 37.46
C HIS A 258 -48.37 -23.30 37.58
N ASP A 259 -49.09 -22.82 36.56
CA ASP A 259 -50.56 -22.79 36.55
C ASP A 259 -51.17 -24.20 36.63
N ASN A 260 -50.63 -25.17 35.87
CA ASN A 260 -51.11 -26.55 35.87
C ASN A 260 -50.93 -27.30 37.21
N ARG A 261 -50.05 -26.83 38.11
CA ARG A 261 -49.90 -27.42 39.45
C ARG A 261 -50.90 -26.87 40.46
N SER A 262 -51.49 -25.71 40.21
CA SER A 262 -52.46 -25.07 41.12
C SER A 262 -53.89 -25.59 40.96
N THR A 263 -54.20 -26.28 39.86
CA THR A 263 -55.53 -26.84 39.55
C THR A 263 -55.69 -28.31 39.95
N ALA A 264 -54.70 -28.91 40.61
CA ALA A 264 -54.85 -30.24 41.20
C ALA A 264 -55.75 -30.13 42.44
N LEU A 265 -57.03 -30.51 42.29
CA LEU A 265 -58.00 -30.57 43.38
C LEU A 265 -57.48 -31.45 44.54
N PRO A 266 -57.61 -31.01 45.81
CA PRO A 266 -57.34 -31.88 46.94
C PRO A 266 -58.33 -33.05 46.93
N ALA A 267 -57.78 -34.25 47.16
CA ALA A 267 -58.52 -35.51 47.26
C ALA A 267 -59.37 -35.57 48.54
#